data_AF-A0A7R9M032-F1
#
_entry.id   AF-A0A7R9M032-F1
#
_cell.length_a   1.000
_cell.length_b   1.000
_cell.length_c   1.000
_cell.angle_alpha   90.00
_cell.angle_beta   90.00
_cell.angle_gamma   90.00
#
_symmetry.space_group_name_H-M   'P 1'
#
loop_
_entity.id
_entity.type
_entity.pdbx_description
1 polymer ?
#
loop_
_entity_poly.entity_id
_entity_poly.type
_entity_poly.pdbx_seq_one_letter_code
_entity_poly.pdbx_strand_id
1 'polypeptide(L)'
;MRFVCHLLVVFGASLAALCVASMPEAVNDADLQRMKTLVALTSPDVSAHPLATIYHSLSAQTLLKEKIAFSAEICAHLKSQSATEELSVESVYYLTSSSKLLSNCQISSAKHVPKLESTLAAADASVADIYRAAIALQNAGKAWDSAKVGTSLLAALKRDESLLNCGLAFQLAAKLSDSAHRSPFVDKIGDVMVMADEVDNKYVQFEGGLGVTSAVIQGVYRLAQSQPNKPFPVTHDTARKMANYLLSRKYVLSPKSISELLSVLSLFADNKHHIPVVVAHFGSTALSAANPVLTVRVTNVLGQSVAPLSVTIESALRLDDKKAIFQKKPLIGVQGDPSVCSGLLGR
;
A
#
# COMPACT_ATOMS: atom_id res chain seq x y z
N MET A 1 -16.56 13.46 8.77
CA MET A 1 -16.66 12.83 7.43
C MET A 1 -17.79 11.82 7.48
N ARG A 2 -18.88 11.99 6.71
CA ARG A 2 -19.99 11.03 6.68
C ARG A 2 -19.67 9.97 5.63
N PHE A 3 -19.37 8.75 6.06
CA PHE A 3 -19.24 7.60 5.17
C PHE A 3 -20.62 6.95 5.04
N VAL A 4 -21.19 6.97 3.84
CA VAL A 4 -22.41 6.22 3.52
C VAL A 4 -21.97 4.87 2.99
N CYS A 5 -22.09 3.82 3.82
CA CYS A 5 -21.87 2.44 3.41
C CYS A 5 -23.23 1.75 3.25
N HIS A 6 -23.56 1.35 2.02
CA HIS A 6 -24.73 0.52 1.77
C HIS A 6 -24.38 -0.95 2.11
N LEU A 7 -24.57 -1.34 3.36
CA LEU A 7 -24.48 -2.73 3.79
C LEU A 7 -25.85 -3.40 3.58
N LEU A 8 -25.94 -4.35 2.65
CA LEU A 8 -27.15 -5.13 2.39
C LEU A 8 -27.10 -6.39 3.28
N VAL A 9 -27.85 -6.40 4.38
CA VAL A 9 -27.89 -7.52 5.33
C VAL A 9 -29.03 -8.46 4.96
N VAL A 10 -28.70 -9.75 4.80
CA VAL A 10 -29.62 -10.83 4.40
C VAL A 10 -30.39 -11.36 5.62
N PHE A 11 -31.71 -11.38 5.54
CA PHE A 11 -32.58 -12.12 6.47
C PHE A 11 -33.27 -13.27 5.73
N GLY A 12 -33.12 -14.49 6.22
CA GLY A 12 -33.88 -15.65 5.75
C GLY A 12 -33.37 -16.97 6.29
N ALA A 13 -34.26 -17.74 6.94
CA ALA A 13 -34.06 -19.15 7.23
C ALA A 13 -34.32 -19.96 5.95
N SER A 14 -33.36 -19.98 5.02
CA SER A 14 -33.27 -21.00 3.98
C SER A 14 -31.89 -20.96 3.34
N LEU A 15 -31.28 -22.14 3.17
CA LEU A 15 -30.05 -22.33 2.42
C LEU A 15 -30.28 -21.90 0.96
N ALA A 16 -29.91 -20.67 0.63
CA ALA A 16 -29.67 -20.25 -0.74
C ALA A 16 -28.40 -19.41 -0.74
N ALA A 17 -27.31 -20.01 -1.23
CA ALA A 17 -26.07 -19.34 -1.53
C ALA A 17 -26.32 -18.30 -2.63
N LEU A 18 -26.74 -17.11 -2.23
CA LEU A 18 -26.84 -15.96 -3.12
C LEU A 18 -25.51 -15.22 -3.09
N CYS A 19 -24.88 -15.19 -4.25
CA CYS A 19 -23.66 -14.45 -4.57
C CYS A 19 -23.92 -12.95 -4.38
N VAL A 20 -23.93 -12.47 -3.13
CA VAL A 20 -23.50 -11.09 -2.86
C VAL A 20 -22.04 -11.14 -3.27
N ALA A 21 -21.69 -10.53 -4.41
CA ALA A 21 -20.30 -10.43 -4.82
C ALA A 21 -19.52 -9.92 -3.60
N SER A 22 -18.75 -10.80 -2.97
CA SER A 22 -18.15 -10.53 -1.68
C SER A 22 -17.20 -9.37 -1.88
N MET A 23 -17.57 -8.20 -1.35
CA MET A 23 -16.66 -7.08 -1.31
C MET A 23 -15.40 -7.56 -0.58
N PRO A 24 -14.20 -7.24 -1.07
CA PRO A 24 -12.98 -7.72 -0.46
C PRO A 24 -12.93 -7.35 1.02
N GLU A 25 -12.76 -8.37 1.88
CA GLU A 25 -12.59 -8.15 3.31
C GLU A 25 -11.25 -7.48 3.59
N ALA A 26 -11.17 -6.73 4.69
CA ALA A 26 -9.91 -6.22 5.20
C ALA A 26 -8.91 -7.36 5.40
N VAL A 27 -7.62 -7.00 5.45
CA VAL A 27 -6.59 -7.95 5.88
C VAL A 27 -6.91 -8.41 7.31
N ASN A 28 -7.06 -9.71 7.50
CA ASN A 28 -7.39 -10.31 8.80
C ASN A 28 -6.19 -11.03 9.42
N ASP A 29 -6.34 -11.57 10.63
CA ASP A 29 -5.24 -12.22 11.35
C ASP A 29 -4.67 -13.43 10.60
N ALA A 30 -5.50 -14.21 9.90
CA ALA A 30 -5.03 -15.36 9.12
C ALA A 30 -4.19 -14.89 7.91
N ASP A 31 -4.61 -13.82 7.24
CA ASP A 31 -3.84 -13.19 6.17
C ASP A 31 -2.48 -12.71 6.69
N LEU A 32 -2.46 -12.02 7.85
CA LEU A 32 -1.25 -11.53 8.49
C LEU A 32 -0.31 -12.68 8.84
N GLN A 33 -0.80 -13.74 9.49
CA GLN A 33 0.03 -14.89 9.86
C GLN A 33 0.66 -15.56 8.64
N ARG A 34 -0.11 -15.76 7.56
CA ARG A 34 0.43 -16.30 6.30
C ARG A 34 1.52 -15.39 5.72
N MET A 35 1.28 -14.08 5.66
CA MET A 35 2.28 -13.13 5.16
C MET A 35 3.56 -13.18 6.00
N LYS A 36 3.45 -13.22 7.34
CA LYS A 36 4.60 -13.36 8.25
C LYS A 36 5.42 -14.59 7.95
N THR A 37 4.78 -15.75 7.77
CA THR A 37 5.47 -16.99 7.40
C THR A 37 6.22 -16.87 6.07
N LEU A 38 5.59 -16.27 5.05
CA LEU A 38 6.16 -16.17 3.71
C LEU A 38 7.34 -15.21 3.59
N VAL A 39 7.46 -14.23 4.50
CA VAL A 39 8.54 -13.23 4.47
C VAL A 39 9.63 -13.49 5.50
N ALA A 40 9.45 -14.52 6.35
CA ALA A 40 10.42 -14.89 7.37
C ALA A 40 11.72 -15.39 6.71
N LEU A 41 12.85 -14.84 7.16
CA LEU A 41 14.17 -15.38 6.87
C LEU A 41 14.48 -16.41 7.96
N THR A 42 14.18 -17.68 7.70
CA THR A 42 14.11 -18.74 8.73
C THR A 42 15.45 -19.38 9.07
N SER A 43 16.54 -18.95 8.42
CA SER A 43 17.89 -19.49 8.63
C SER A 43 18.89 -18.35 8.83
N PRO A 44 19.93 -18.54 9.67
CA PRO A 44 21.06 -17.61 9.75
C PRO A 44 21.89 -17.61 8.45
N ASP A 45 21.82 -18.67 7.63
CA ASP A 45 22.44 -18.68 6.31
C ASP A 45 21.61 -17.86 5.31
N VAL A 46 21.92 -16.58 5.28
CA VAL A 46 21.30 -15.60 4.39
C VAL A 46 21.98 -15.54 3.02
N SER A 47 23.13 -16.20 2.86
CA SER A 47 23.93 -16.12 1.63
C SER A 47 23.25 -16.78 0.43
N ALA A 48 22.34 -17.71 0.69
CA ALA A 48 21.50 -18.35 -0.32
C ALA A 48 20.42 -17.41 -0.93
N HIS A 49 20.17 -16.25 -0.33
CA HIS A 49 19.13 -15.33 -0.77
C HIS A 49 19.71 -14.15 -1.58
N PRO A 50 19.17 -13.85 -2.77
CA PRO A 50 19.50 -12.62 -3.48
C PRO A 50 19.20 -11.37 -2.65
N LEU A 51 19.98 -10.30 -2.82
CA LEU A 51 19.78 -9.02 -2.13
C LEU A 51 18.35 -8.47 -2.30
N ALA A 52 17.74 -8.67 -3.47
CA ALA A 52 16.35 -8.29 -3.73
C ALA A 52 15.37 -9.02 -2.80
N THR A 53 15.54 -10.33 -2.62
CA THR A 53 14.70 -11.14 -1.72
C THR A 53 14.87 -10.68 -0.28
N ILE A 54 16.11 -10.45 0.16
CA ILE A 54 16.41 -9.92 1.50
C ILE A 54 15.69 -8.59 1.70
N TYR A 55 15.83 -7.64 0.76
CA TYR A 55 15.19 -6.33 0.85
C TYR A 55 13.66 -6.44 0.98
N HIS A 56 13.02 -7.21 0.11
CA HIS A 56 11.56 -7.32 0.13
C HIS A 56 11.04 -8.05 1.38
N SER A 57 11.75 -9.09 1.84
CA SER A 57 11.43 -9.76 3.10
C SER A 57 11.55 -8.82 4.30
N LEU A 58 12.63 -8.03 4.39
CA LEU A 58 12.81 -7.05 5.45
C LEU A 58 11.75 -5.95 5.39
N SER A 59 11.47 -5.42 4.19
CA SER A 59 10.46 -4.38 3.99
C SER A 59 9.07 -4.85 4.45
N ALA A 60 8.68 -6.06 4.06
CA ALA A 60 7.42 -6.64 4.49
C ALA A 60 7.38 -6.89 6.01
N GLN A 61 8.45 -7.44 6.61
CA GLN A 61 8.53 -7.63 8.07
C GLN A 61 8.42 -6.30 8.83
N THR A 62 9.06 -5.23 8.35
CA THR A 62 8.93 -3.88 8.93
C THR A 62 7.49 -3.38 8.86
N LEU A 63 6.80 -3.54 7.72
CA LEU A 63 5.41 -3.13 7.56
C LEU A 63 4.45 -3.95 8.43
N LEU A 64 4.76 -5.23 8.66
CA LEU A 64 4.03 -6.12 9.58
C LEU A 64 4.37 -5.86 11.06
N LYS A 65 5.33 -4.98 11.35
CA LYS A 65 5.86 -4.70 12.70
C LYS A 65 6.43 -5.96 13.39
N GLU A 66 7.01 -6.85 12.61
CA GLU A 66 7.63 -8.08 13.10
C GLU A 66 9.07 -7.85 13.57
N LYS A 67 9.48 -8.67 14.54
CA LYS A 67 10.89 -8.74 14.91
C LYS A 67 11.66 -9.47 13.81
N ILE A 68 12.67 -8.81 13.26
CA ILE A 68 13.54 -9.40 12.24
C ILE A 68 14.47 -10.41 12.92
N ALA A 69 14.29 -11.69 12.62
CA ALA A 69 15.19 -12.77 13.04
C ALA A 69 16.56 -12.64 12.37
N PHE A 70 17.61 -13.12 13.03
CA PHE A 70 18.98 -13.17 12.50
C PHE A 70 19.50 -11.81 12.00
N SER A 71 19.08 -10.70 12.65
CA SER A 71 19.42 -9.35 12.20
C SER A 71 20.93 -9.09 12.15
N ALA A 72 21.71 -9.76 13.01
CA ALA A 72 23.16 -9.62 13.07
C ALA A 72 23.82 -10.34 11.88
N GLU A 73 23.36 -11.54 11.55
CA GLU A 73 23.83 -12.37 10.45
C GLU A 73 23.47 -11.74 9.09
N ILE A 74 22.22 -11.24 8.96
CA ILE A 74 21.81 -10.46 7.80
C ILE A 74 22.73 -9.25 7.64
N CYS A 75 22.97 -8.50 8.71
CA CYS A 75 23.85 -7.32 8.63
C CYS A 75 25.29 -7.69 8.28
N ALA A 76 25.83 -8.79 8.81
CA ALA A 76 27.16 -9.28 8.48
C ALA A 76 27.28 -9.63 6.99
N HIS A 77 26.25 -10.29 6.43
CA HIS A 77 26.17 -10.55 4.99
C HIS A 77 26.07 -9.26 4.16
N LEU A 78 25.25 -8.29 4.55
CA LEU A 78 25.19 -7.00 3.85
C LEU A 78 26.55 -6.28 3.90
N LYS A 79 27.25 -6.33 5.04
CA LYS A 79 28.61 -5.77 5.15
C LYS A 79 29.59 -6.47 4.20
N SER A 80 29.56 -7.79 4.11
CA SER A 80 30.44 -8.51 3.17
C SER A 80 30.13 -8.17 1.72
N GLN A 81 28.85 -8.10 1.33
CA GLN A 81 28.43 -7.68 -0.01
C GLN A 81 28.83 -6.23 -0.32
N SER A 82 28.80 -5.33 0.67
CA SER A 82 29.23 -3.94 0.50
C SER A 82 30.72 -3.81 0.16
N ALA A 83 31.53 -4.81 0.52
CA ALA A 83 32.95 -4.88 0.20
C ALA A 83 33.24 -5.40 -1.23
N THR A 84 32.25 -5.89 -1.98
CA THR A 84 32.43 -6.27 -3.38
C THR A 84 32.72 -5.04 -4.26
N GLU A 85 33.69 -5.16 -5.17
CA GLU A 85 34.11 -4.07 -6.05
C GLU A 85 33.06 -3.70 -7.10
N GLU A 86 32.43 -4.71 -7.72
CA GLU A 86 31.45 -4.47 -8.77
C GLU A 86 30.04 -4.88 -8.33
N LEU A 87 29.22 -3.87 -8.02
CA LEU A 87 27.77 -4.05 -7.83
C LEU A 87 27.00 -3.24 -8.87
N SER A 88 25.90 -3.80 -9.38
CA SER A 88 24.94 -3.02 -10.18
C SER A 88 24.26 -1.95 -9.33
N VAL A 89 23.72 -0.91 -9.96
CA VAL A 89 22.94 0.14 -9.26
C VAL A 89 21.78 -0.48 -8.49
N GLU A 90 21.13 -1.49 -9.07
CA GLU A 90 20.07 -2.27 -8.41
C GLU A 90 20.57 -3.01 -7.16
N SER A 91 21.71 -3.70 -7.24
CA SER A 91 22.29 -4.38 -6.07
C SER A 91 22.65 -3.40 -4.96
N VAL A 92 23.23 -2.24 -5.29
CA VAL A 92 23.54 -1.19 -4.31
C VAL A 92 22.27 -0.62 -3.67
N TYR A 93 21.21 -0.46 -4.45
CA TYR A 93 19.89 -0.06 -3.93
C TYR A 93 19.33 -1.06 -2.92
N TYR A 94 19.28 -2.36 -3.25
CA TYR A 94 18.78 -3.37 -2.32
C TYR A 94 19.66 -3.50 -1.09
N LEU A 95 20.97 -3.45 -1.26
CA LEU A 95 21.95 -3.50 -0.18
C LEU A 95 21.75 -2.34 0.82
N THR A 96 21.76 -1.10 0.35
CA THR A 96 21.62 0.09 1.20
C THR A 96 20.23 0.22 1.81
N SER A 97 19.18 -0.14 1.07
CA SER A 97 17.80 -0.12 1.55
C SER A 97 17.56 -1.19 2.62
N SER A 98 18.13 -2.40 2.45
CA SER A 98 18.09 -3.45 3.46
C SER A 98 18.79 -3.01 4.75
N SER A 99 19.97 -2.38 4.64
CA SER A 99 20.70 -1.86 5.79
C SER A 99 19.88 -0.83 6.58
N LYS A 100 19.11 0.03 5.90
CA LYS A 100 18.25 1.04 6.55
C LYS A 100 17.06 0.46 7.30
N LEU A 101 16.56 -0.70 6.89
CA LEU A 101 15.46 -1.39 7.56
C LEU A 101 15.92 -2.11 8.85
N LEU A 102 17.23 -2.28 9.02
CA LEU A 102 17.83 -2.87 10.22
C LEU A 102 18.31 -1.76 11.16
N SER A 103 17.72 -1.67 12.35
CA SER A 103 17.96 -0.58 13.32
C SER A 103 19.44 -0.39 13.74
N ASN A 104 20.26 -1.44 13.68
CA ASN A 104 21.67 -1.40 14.07
C ASN A 104 22.63 -1.88 12.95
N CYS A 105 22.21 -1.79 11.68
CA CYS A 105 23.09 -2.16 10.58
C CYS A 105 23.67 -0.94 9.87
N GLN A 106 24.98 -0.77 10.00
CA GLN A 106 25.74 0.22 9.23
C GLN A 106 26.64 -0.52 8.24
N ILE A 107 26.48 -0.21 6.96
CA ILE A 107 27.33 -0.68 5.88
C ILE A 107 28.15 0.49 5.30
N SER A 108 29.33 0.20 4.76
CA SER A 108 30.10 1.19 4.01
C SER A 108 29.72 1.13 2.54
N SER A 109 28.96 2.11 2.07
CA SER A 109 28.62 2.26 0.64
C SER A 109 29.49 3.30 -0.08
N ALA A 110 30.52 3.84 0.59
CA ALA A 110 31.35 4.92 0.07
C ALA A 110 31.98 4.60 -1.29
N LYS A 111 32.43 3.37 -1.50
CA LYS A 111 33.01 2.90 -2.78
C LYS A 111 32.02 2.97 -3.95
N HIS A 112 30.72 2.84 -3.68
CA HIS A 112 29.67 2.80 -4.70
C HIS A 112 29.12 4.18 -5.02
N VAL A 113 29.37 5.18 -4.17
CA VAL A 113 28.88 6.57 -4.35
C VAL A 113 29.23 7.14 -5.73
N PRO A 114 30.48 7.05 -6.25
CA PRO A 114 30.81 7.59 -7.57
C PRO A 114 29.97 7.00 -8.70
N LYS A 115 29.65 5.70 -8.63
CA LYS A 115 28.79 5.02 -9.60
C LYS A 115 27.34 5.49 -9.53
N LEU A 116 26.84 5.76 -8.33
CA LEU A 116 25.48 6.29 -8.15
C LEU A 116 25.39 7.72 -8.68
N GLU A 117 26.38 8.56 -8.38
CA GLU A 117 26.46 9.94 -8.87
C GLU A 117 26.58 9.99 -10.40
N SER A 118 27.42 9.12 -11.00
CA SER A 118 27.54 9.04 -12.46
C SER A 118 26.24 8.56 -13.11
N THR A 119 25.51 7.63 -12.49
CA THR A 119 24.20 7.17 -12.96
C THR A 119 23.18 8.31 -12.96
N LEU A 120 23.17 9.17 -11.94
CA LEU A 120 22.26 10.34 -11.89
C LEU A 120 22.59 11.41 -12.93
N ALA A 121 23.85 11.47 -13.38
CA ALA A 121 24.32 12.41 -14.39
C ALA A 121 24.27 11.85 -15.83
N ALA A 122 24.08 10.54 -15.99
CA ALA A 122 24.08 9.89 -17.29
C ALA A 122 22.82 10.25 -18.10
N ALA A 123 23.03 10.71 -19.34
CA ALA A 123 21.96 11.15 -20.23
C ALA A 123 21.04 10.01 -20.66
N ASP A 124 21.55 8.78 -20.67
CA ASP A 124 20.87 7.58 -21.11
C ASP A 124 20.33 6.71 -19.96
N ALA A 125 20.55 7.07 -18.69
CA ALA A 125 20.09 6.30 -17.54
C ALA A 125 18.57 6.07 -17.54
N SER A 126 18.13 4.85 -17.20
CA SER A 126 16.70 4.53 -17.10
C SER A 126 16.04 5.22 -15.89
N VAL A 127 14.71 5.36 -15.90
CA VAL A 127 13.97 5.86 -14.73
C VAL A 127 14.22 4.99 -13.49
N ALA A 128 14.28 3.67 -13.68
CA ALA A 128 14.56 2.73 -12.60
C ALA A 128 15.98 2.93 -12.02
N ASP A 129 16.99 3.14 -12.86
CA ASP A 129 18.36 3.38 -12.39
C ASP A 129 18.50 4.72 -11.68
N ILE A 130 17.87 5.78 -12.19
CA ILE A 130 17.84 7.09 -11.52
C ILE A 130 17.14 6.97 -10.16
N TYR A 131 15.99 6.29 -10.10
CA TYR A 131 15.26 6.00 -8.86
C TYR A 131 16.15 5.27 -7.84
N ARG A 132 16.73 4.13 -8.25
CA ARG A 132 17.57 3.29 -7.41
C ARG A 132 18.84 4.01 -6.95
N ALA A 133 19.51 4.73 -7.84
CA ALA A 133 20.72 5.49 -7.54
C ALA A 133 20.47 6.61 -6.54
N ALA A 134 19.39 7.38 -6.73
CA ALA A 134 18.99 8.41 -5.80
C ALA A 134 18.70 7.81 -4.42
N ILE A 135 17.81 6.82 -4.30
CA ILE A 135 17.49 6.23 -2.99
C ILE A 135 18.74 5.62 -2.32
N ALA A 136 19.63 4.99 -3.07
CA ALA A 136 20.88 4.46 -2.53
C ALA A 136 21.81 5.56 -1.98
N LEU A 137 21.93 6.70 -2.67
CA LEU A 137 22.67 7.87 -2.15
C LEU A 137 22.01 8.43 -0.88
N GLN A 138 20.67 8.46 -0.82
CA GLN A 138 19.93 8.89 0.37
C GLN A 138 20.31 8.03 1.57
N ASN A 139 20.29 6.71 1.35
CA ASN A 139 20.60 5.73 2.37
C ASN A 139 22.06 5.84 2.83
N ALA A 140 22.97 6.21 1.92
CA ALA A 140 24.37 6.50 2.22
C ALA A 140 24.59 7.84 2.96
N GLY A 141 23.53 8.63 3.20
CA GLY A 141 23.64 9.95 3.81
C GLY A 141 24.32 10.98 2.91
N LYS A 142 24.31 10.76 1.59
CA LYS A 142 24.86 11.68 0.60
C LYS A 142 23.75 12.56 0.03
N ALA A 143 24.03 13.85 -0.09
CA ALA A 143 23.16 14.78 -0.78
C ALA A 143 23.22 14.54 -2.29
N TRP A 144 22.15 14.92 -2.99
CA TRP A 144 22.12 15.01 -4.45
C TRP A 144 21.64 16.40 -4.86
N ASP A 145 22.02 16.80 -6.06
CA ASP A 145 21.49 18.00 -6.69
C ASP A 145 20.05 17.73 -7.17
N SER A 146 19.08 18.29 -6.45
CA SER A 146 17.66 18.07 -6.74
C SER A 146 17.24 18.59 -8.12
N ALA A 147 17.88 19.65 -8.63
CA ALA A 147 17.55 20.21 -9.93
C ALA A 147 18.05 19.30 -11.05
N LYS A 148 19.30 18.84 -10.93
CA LYS A 148 19.88 17.88 -11.88
C LYS A 148 19.11 16.57 -11.88
N VAL A 149 18.83 15.99 -10.71
CA VAL A 149 18.05 14.74 -10.61
C VAL A 149 16.67 14.90 -11.21
N GLY A 150 15.97 16.01 -10.93
CA GLY A 150 14.65 16.27 -11.53
C GLY A 150 14.70 16.38 -13.05
N THR A 151 15.73 17.02 -13.59
CA THR A 151 15.96 17.16 -15.04
C THR A 151 16.26 15.81 -15.69
N SER A 152 17.20 15.04 -15.14
CA SER A 152 17.55 13.70 -15.63
C SER A 152 16.35 12.75 -15.56
N LEU A 153 15.60 12.79 -14.46
CA LEU A 153 14.42 11.97 -14.26
C LEU A 153 13.32 12.28 -15.29
N LEU A 154 13.08 13.56 -15.57
CA LEU A 154 12.09 13.97 -16.57
C LEU A 154 12.53 13.57 -17.99
N ALA A 155 13.82 13.69 -18.30
CA ALA A 155 14.38 13.26 -19.58
C ALA A 155 14.30 11.74 -19.76
N ALA A 156 14.59 10.96 -18.72
CA ALA A 156 14.43 9.51 -18.73
C ALA A 156 12.96 9.10 -18.88
N LEU A 157 12.05 9.76 -18.17
CA LEU A 157 10.62 9.48 -18.27
C LEU A 157 10.11 9.74 -19.69
N LYS A 158 10.48 10.85 -20.34
CA LYS A 158 10.11 11.15 -21.73
C LYS A 158 10.57 10.09 -22.74
N ARG A 159 11.62 9.32 -22.42
CA ARG A 159 12.10 8.21 -23.27
C ARG A 159 11.30 6.93 -23.08
N ASP A 160 10.78 6.69 -21.89
CA ASP A 160 9.96 5.52 -21.55
C ASP A 160 8.92 5.91 -20.47
N GLU A 161 7.74 6.29 -20.95
CA GLU A 161 6.58 6.68 -20.13
C GLU A 161 5.70 5.48 -19.72
N SER A 162 6.26 4.27 -19.63
CA SER A 162 5.54 3.12 -19.07
C SER A 162 5.01 3.42 -17.66
N LEU A 163 3.85 2.85 -17.31
CA LEU A 163 3.18 3.08 -16.03
C LEU A 163 4.08 2.79 -14.82
N LEU A 164 4.94 1.77 -14.92
CA LEU A 164 5.93 1.47 -13.89
C LEU A 164 6.91 2.63 -13.70
N ASN A 165 7.45 3.16 -14.80
CA ASN A 165 8.38 4.29 -14.77
C ASN A 165 7.69 5.58 -14.28
N CYS A 166 6.44 5.84 -14.69
CA CYS A 166 5.65 6.93 -14.12
C CYS A 166 5.53 6.82 -12.60
N GLY A 167 5.18 5.63 -12.09
CA GLY A 167 5.09 5.38 -10.65
C GLY A 167 6.42 5.61 -9.91
N LEU A 168 7.53 5.08 -10.41
CA LEU A 168 8.86 5.27 -9.84
C LEU A 168 9.30 6.75 -9.89
N ALA A 169 9.06 7.42 -11.03
CA ALA A 169 9.38 8.82 -11.20
C ALA A 169 8.60 9.70 -10.22
N PHE A 170 7.31 9.45 -10.02
CA PHE A 170 6.51 10.19 -9.04
C PHE A 170 7.00 9.99 -7.60
N GLN A 171 7.40 8.75 -7.25
CA GLN A 171 7.97 8.46 -5.94
C GLN A 171 9.28 9.21 -5.68
N LEU A 172 10.17 9.31 -6.67
CA LEU A 172 11.40 10.09 -6.53
C LEU A 172 11.12 11.60 -6.59
N ALA A 173 10.23 12.05 -7.47
CA ALA A 173 9.83 13.45 -7.59
C ALA A 173 9.30 14.00 -6.25
N ALA A 174 8.57 13.19 -5.49
CA ALA A 174 8.08 13.55 -4.15
C ALA A 174 9.21 13.92 -3.16
N LYS A 175 10.46 13.52 -3.43
CA LYS A 175 11.65 13.77 -2.60
C LYS A 175 12.51 14.93 -3.10
N LEU A 176 12.22 15.50 -4.26
CA LEU A 176 12.93 16.68 -4.76
C LEU A 176 12.66 17.86 -3.84
N SER A 177 13.65 18.72 -3.60
CA SER A 177 13.51 19.90 -2.73
C SER A 177 12.85 21.08 -3.43
N ASP A 178 13.10 21.24 -4.73
CA ASP A 178 12.56 22.36 -5.52
C ASP A 178 11.21 22.05 -6.19
N SER A 179 10.27 22.98 -6.06
CA SER A 179 8.93 22.90 -6.65
C SER A 179 8.93 22.98 -8.18
N ALA A 180 9.86 23.71 -8.80
CA ALA A 180 9.89 23.84 -10.26
C ALA A 180 10.22 22.50 -10.92
N HIS A 181 11.13 21.72 -10.35
CA HIS A 181 11.48 20.39 -10.82
C HIS A 181 10.47 19.30 -10.42
N ARG A 182 9.61 19.55 -9.42
CA ARG A 182 8.48 18.65 -9.09
C ARG A 182 7.28 18.84 -10.01
N SER A 183 6.99 20.08 -10.40
CA SER A 183 5.74 20.46 -11.08
C SER A 183 5.45 19.63 -12.35
N PRO A 184 6.41 19.36 -13.25
CA PRO A 184 6.15 18.54 -14.44
C PRO A 184 5.61 17.13 -14.14
N PHE A 185 6.01 16.54 -13.01
CA PHE A 185 5.52 15.24 -12.58
C PHE A 185 4.12 15.32 -11.98
N VAL A 186 3.82 16.42 -11.27
CA VAL A 186 2.50 16.66 -10.69
C VAL A 186 1.46 16.82 -11.80
N ASP A 187 1.81 17.57 -12.84
CA ASP A 187 0.90 17.85 -13.95
C ASP A 187 0.60 16.57 -14.75
N LYS A 188 1.54 15.60 -14.79
CA LYS A 188 1.34 14.26 -15.38
C LYS A 188 0.46 13.31 -14.56
N ILE A 189 0.14 13.61 -13.29
CA ILE A 189 -0.68 12.70 -12.48
C ILE A 189 -2.04 12.46 -13.13
N GLY A 190 -2.69 13.51 -13.66
CA GLY A 190 -3.98 13.39 -14.32
C GLY A 190 -3.94 12.43 -15.50
N ASP A 191 -2.94 12.58 -16.38
CA ASP A 191 -2.75 11.74 -17.56
C ASP A 191 -2.58 10.27 -17.18
N VAL A 192 -1.74 9.98 -16.17
CA VAL A 192 -1.53 8.61 -15.68
C VAL A 192 -2.81 8.04 -15.08
N MET A 193 -3.58 8.82 -14.33
CA MET A 193 -4.84 8.36 -13.73
C MET A 193 -5.91 8.01 -14.77
N VAL A 194 -5.89 8.62 -15.96
CA VAL A 194 -6.78 8.28 -17.08
C VAL A 194 -6.46 6.91 -17.68
N MET A 195 -5.23 6.40 -17.52
CA MET A 195 -4.82 5.08 -17.99
C MET A 195 -5.21 3.94 -17.03
N ALA A 196 -5.94 4.24 -15.95
CA ALA A 196 -6.37 3.22 -15.02
C ALA A 196 -7.56 2.42 -15.59
N ASP A 197 -7.49 1.10 -15.52
CA ASP A 197 -8.54 0.20 -15.95
C ASP A 197 -9.57 0.04 -14.84
N GLU A 198 -10.83 0.37 -15.16
CA GLU A 198 -11.96 0.03 -14.32
C GLU A 198 -12.52 -1.34 -14.70
N VAL A 199 -12.65 -2.24 -13.71
CA VAL A 199 -13.20 -3.58 -13.90
C VAL A 199 -14.46 -3.74 -13.04
N ASP A 200 -15.57 -4.08 -13.70
CA ASP A 200 -16.89 -4.37 -13.10
C ASP A 200 -17.42 -3.29 -12.12
N ASN A 201 -17.00 -2.03 -12.27
CA ASN A 201 -17.30 -0.94 -11.33
C ASN A 201 -16.87 -1.25 -9.87
N LYS A 202 -15.97 -2.23 -9.70
CA LYS A 202 -15.50 -2.76 -8.40
C LYS A 202 -14.03 -2.46 -8.17
N TYR A 203 -13.23 -2.54 -9.22
CA TYR A 203 -11.78 -2.45 -9.15
C TYR A 203 -11.27 -1.36 -10.07
N VAL A 204 -10.22 -0.69 -9.62
CA VAL A 204 -9.38 0.18 -10.46
C VAL A 204 -7.97 -0.35 -10.32
N GLN A 205 -7.35 -0.68 -11.44
CA GLN A 205 -5.99 -1.20 -11.52
C GLN A 205 -5.26 -0.55 -12.69
N PHE A 206 -3.96 -0.81 -12.79
CA PHE A 206 -3.17 -0.44 -13.96
C PHE A 206 -2.71 -1.71 -14.68
N GLU A 207 -2.56 -1.61 -16.00
CA GLU A 207 -1.93 -2.66 -16.80
C GLU A 207 -0.55 -3.01 -16.23
N GLY A 208 -0.23 -4.31 -16.15
CA GLY A 208 0.99 -4.82 -15.48
C GLY A 208 0.79 -5.31 -14.04
N GLY A 209 -0.45 -5.24 -13.51
CA GLY A 209 -0.84 -5.94 -12.30
C GLY A 209 -0.37 -5.28 -11.00
N LEU A 210 -0.18 -6.07 -9.94
CA LEU A 210 0.04 -5.55 -8.57
C LEU A 210 1.28 -4.66 -8.47
N GLY A 211 2.40 -5.06 -9.09
CA GLY A 211 3.64 -4.29 -8.99
C GLY A 211 3.52 -2.90 -9.61
N VAL A 212 2.97 -2.81 -10.83
CA VAL A 212 2.74 -1.53 -11.52
C VAL A 212 1.68 -0.71 -10.78
N THR A 213 0.56 -1.32 -10.42
CA THR A 213 -0.51 -0.65 -9.68
C THR A 213 -0.01 -0.09 -8.35
N SER A 214 0.79 -0.86 -7.61
CA SER A 214 1.41 -0.44 -6.36
C SER A 214 2.36 0.75 -6.57
N ALA A 215 3.22 0.68 -7.59
CA ALA A 215 4.18 1.74 -7.90
C ALA A 215 3.48 3.06 -8.25
N VAL A 216 2.42 3.00 -9.08
CA VAL A 216 1.64 4.18 -9.49
C VAL A 216 0.90 4.77 -8.30
N ILE A 217 0.17 3.97 -7.51
CA ILE A 217 -0.57 4.48 -6.34
C ILE A 217 0.39 5.13 -5.34
N GLN A 218 1.51 4.48 -5.01
CA GLN A 218 2.51 5.06 -4.13
C GLN A 218 3.08 6.37 -4.68
N GLY A 219 3.38 6.41 -5.98
CA GLY A 219 3.89 7.61 -6.65
C GLY A 219 2.91 8.77 -6.59
N VAL A 220 1.67 8.56 -7.04
CA VAL A 220 0.62 9.57 -7.08
C VAL A 220 0.34 10.15 -5.69
N TYR A 221 0.14 9.30 -4.69
CA TYR A 221 -0.18 9.76 -3.33
C TYR A 221 1.00 10.48 -2.68
N ARG A 222 2.23 9.96 -2.77
CA ARG A 222 3.41 10.63 -2.18
C ARG A 222 3.71 11.96 -2.86
N LEU A 223 3.61 12.01 -4.19
CA LEU A 223 3.84 13.24 -4.94
C LEU A 223 2.79 14.30 -4.61
N ALA A 224 1.50 13.94 -4.59
CA ALA A 224 0.45 14.84 -4.15
C ALA A 224 0.62 15.28 -2.68
N GLN A 225 1.12 14.39 -1.82
CA GLN A 225 1.40 14.73 -0.43
C GLN A 225 2.46 15.82 -0.29
N SER A 226 3.46 15.85 -1.19
CA SER A 226 4.47 16.90 -1.25
C SER A 226 3.94 18.25 -1.78
N GLN A 227 2.65 18.33 -2.18
CA GLN A 227 2.01 19.50 -2.77
C GLN A 227 0.69 19.84 -2.04
N PRO A 228 0.75 20.36 -0.80
CA PRO A 228 -0.45 20.55 0.02
C PRO A 228 -1.48 21.54 -0.56
N ASN A 229 -1.06 22.43 -1.48
CA ASN A 229 -1.92 23.48 -2.04
C ASN A 229 -2.53 23.10 -3.41
N LYS A 230 -2.18 21.94 -3.99
CA LYS A 230 -2.77 21.48 -5.25
C LYS A 230 -3.92 20.51 -4.98
N PRO A 231 -5.05 20.61 -5.71
CA PRO A 231 -6.13 19.62 -5.64
C PRO A 231 -5.61 18.21 -5.92
N PHE A 232 -6.12 17.23 -5.18
CA PHE A 232 -5.76 15.84 -5.39
C PHE A 232 -6.67 15.22 -6.46
N PRO A 233 -6.14 14.66 -7.57
CA PRO A 233 -6.95 14.26 -8.72
C PRO A 233 -7.64 12.89 -8.54
N VAL A 234 -7.35 12.15 -7.47
CA VAL A 234 -8.01 10.88 -7.17
C VAL A 234 -9.32 11.17 -6.43
N THR A 235 -10.43 10.56 -6.85
CA THR A 235 -11.72 10.70 -6.17
C THR A 235 -11.88 9.65 -5.04
N HIS A 236 -12.85 9.86 -4.14
CA HIS A 236 -13.21 8.85 -3.14
C HIS A 236 -13.60 7.49 -3.76
N ASP A 237 -14.33 7.50 -4.88
CA ASP A 237 -14.75 6.27 -5.55
C ASP A 237 -13.56 5.54 -6.20
N THR A 238 -12.68 6.27 -6.87
CA THR A 238 -11.43 5.72 -7.43
C THR A 238 -10.57 5.10 -6.33
N ALA A 239 -10.38 5.80 -5.20
CA ALA A 239 -9.61 5.28 -4.07
C ALA A 239 -10.24 4.01 -3.47
N ARG A 240 -11.58 3.96 -3.36
CA ARG A 240 -12.32 2.77 -2.94
C ARG A 240 -12.08 1.59 -3.90
N LYS A 241 -12.19 1.81 -5.22
CA LYS A 241 -11.97 0.76 -6.22
C LYS A 241 -10.52 0.26 -6.26
N MET A 242 -9.54 1.15 -6.06
CA MET A 242 -8.13 0.77 -5.88
C MET A 242 -7.92 -0.07 -4.62
N ALA A 243 -8.55 0.29 -3.51
CA ALA A 243 -8.49 -0.48 -2.27
C ALA A 243 -9.08 -1.88 -2.44
N ASN A 244 -10.23 -1.99 -3.12
CA ASN A 244 -10.83 -3.29 -3.44
C ASN A 244 -9.89 -4.15 -4.30
N TYR A 245 -9.23 -3.55 -5.31
CA TYR A 245 -8.27 -4.26 -6.13
C TYR A 245 -7.16 -4.85 -5.25
N LEU A 246 -6.52 -4.04 -4.42
CA LEU A 246 -5.43 -4.47 -3.54
C LEU A 246 -5.88 -5.57 -2.57
N LEU A 247 -7.04 -5.42 -1.94
CA LEU A 247 -7.58 -6.43 -1.03
C LEU A 247 -7.90 -7.76 -1.74
N SER A 248 -8.33 -7.73 -3.01
CA SER A 248 -8.50 -8.96 -3.81
C SER A 248 -7.17 -9.68 -4.08
N ARG A 249 -6.04 -8.99 -3.95
CA ARG A 249 -4.67 -9.52 -4.13
C ARG A 249 -4.02 -9.96 -2.81
N LYS A 250 -4.75 -10.01 -1.68
CA LYS A 250 -4.14 -10.35 -0.38
C LYS A 250 -3.45 -11.71 -0.32
N TYR A 251 -3.79 -12.65 -1.21
CA TYR A 251 -3.24 -14.01 -1.28
C TYR A 251 -1.90 -14.15 -2.04
N VAL A 252 -1.19 -13.05 -2.32
CA VAL A 252 0.15 -13.11 -2.92
C VAL A 252 1.14 -13.93 -2.08
N LEU A 253 2.07 -14.59 -2.78
CA LEU A 253 2.94 -15.62 -2.19
C LEU A 253 4.43 -15.26 -2.13
N SER A 254 4.88 -14.23 -2.84
CA SER A 254 6.30 -13.84 -2.85
C SER A 254 6.58 -12.66 -1.93
N PRO A 255 7.78 -12.60 -1.29
CA PRO A 255 8.17 -11.46 -0.46
C PRO A 255 8.04 -10.11 -1.18
N LYS A 256 8.41 -10.06 -2.46
CA LYS A 256 8.24 -8.87 -3.31
C LYS A 256 6.79 -8.42 -3.37
N SER A 257 5.89 -9.31 -3.74
CA SER A 257 4.46 -8.98 -3.89
C SER A 257 3.83 -8.61 -2.55
N ILE A 258 4.23 -9.27 -1.46
CA ILE A 258 3.76 -8.96 -0.11
C ILE A 258 4.24 -7.56 0.32
N SER A 259 5.52 -7.24 0.11
CA SER A 259 6.09 -5.91 0.38
C SER A 259 5.37 -4.82 -0.44
N GLU A 260 5.16 -5.05 -1.74
CA GLU A 260 4.45 -4.12 -2.63
C GLU A 260 2.99 -3.92 -2.22
N LEU A 261 2.27 -4.99 -1.87
CA LEU A 261 0.89 -4.92 -1.39
C LEU A 261 0.81 -4.15 -0.07
N LEU A 262 1.57 -4.58 0.94
CA LEU A 262 1.55 -3.99 2.27
C LEU A 262 1.96 -2.53 2.22
N SER A 263 2.93 -2.15 1.39
CA SER A 263 3.37 -0.74 1.29
C SER A 263 2.23 0.20 0.88
N VAL A 264 1.33 -0.25 0.00
CA VAL A 264 0.17 0.55 -0.44
C VAL A 264 -0.98 0.44 0.55
N LEU A 265 -1.24 -0.73 1.12
CA LEU A 265 -2.27 -0.88 2.14
C LEU A 265 -1.93 -0.06 3.39
N SER A 266 -0.66 0.01 3.80
CA SER A 266 -0.18 0.89 4.86
C SER A 266 -0.35 2.36 4.51
N LEU A 267 -0.08 2.75 3.27
CA LEU A 267 -0.37 4.11 2.79
C LEU A 267 -1.88 4.42 2.86
N PHE A 268 -2.77 3.50 2.47
CA PHE A 268 -4.22 3.67 2.57
C PHE A 268 -4.75 3.61 4.01
N ALA A 269 -4.03 2.94 4.90
CA ALA A 269 -4.36 2.91 6.32
C ALA A 269 -4.09 4.27 7.01
N ASP A 270 -3.10 5.03 6.53
CA ASP A 270 -2.69 6.30 7.10
C ASP A 270 -2.19 7.29 6.03
N ASN A 271 -3.07 8.18 5.57
CA ASN A 271 -2.71 9.30 4.72
C ASN A 271 -3.71 10.45 4.82
N LYS A 272 -3.28 11.63 4.36
CA LYS A 272 -4.06 12.88 4.40
C LYS A 272 -5.20 13.00 3.36
N HIS A 273 -5.31 12.06 2.42
CA HIS A 273 -6.23 12.18 1.28
C HIS A 273 -7.45 11.26 1.42
N HIS A 274 -7.21 9.94 1.42
CA HIS A 274 -8.26 8.93 1.45
C HIS A 274 -7.87 7.79 2.37
N ILE A 275 -8.65 7.57 3.44
CA ILE A 275 -8.57 6.36 4.26
C ILE A 275 -9.77 5.49 3.88
N PRO A 276 -9.61 4.47 3.00
CA PRO A 276 -10.70 3.57 2.65
C PRO A 276 -11.15 2.77 3.88
N VAL A 277 -12.46 2.74 4.10
CA VAL A 277 -13.09 2.06 5.24
C VAL A 277 -13.70 0.75 4.76
N VAL A 278 -13.43 -0.31 5.52
CA VAL A 278 -14.04 -1.64 5.36
C VAL A 278 -15.08 -1.83 6.45
N VAL A 279 -16.28 -2.22 6.05
CA VAL A 279 -17.37 -2.57 6.97
C VAL A 279 -17.65 -4.06 6.79
N ALA A 280 -17.49 -4.82 7.87
CA ALA A 280 -17.75 -6.25 7.89
C ALA A 280 -18.78 -6.58 8.97
N HIS A 281 -19.57 -7.62 8.72
CA HIS A 281 -20.40 -8.21 9.76
C HIS A 281 -19.52 -8.78 10.88
N PHE A 282 -19.91 -8.61 12.15
CA PHE A 282 -19.14 -9.10 13.30
C PHE A 282 -20.06 -9.80 14.31
N GLY A 283 -19.64 -10.97 14.82
CA GLY A 283 -20.43 -11.76 15.77
C GLY A 283 -21.43 -12.72 15.09
N SER A 284 -22.60 -12.93 15.72
CA SER A 284 -23.61 -13.91 15.28
C SER A 284 -24.12 -13.61 13.87
N THR A 285 -23.92 -14.55 12.94
CA THR A 285 -24.28 -14.43 11.51
C THR A 285 -25.78 -14.41 11.24
N ALA A 286 -26.59 -14.84 12.20
CA ALA A 286 -28.03 -14.91 12.08
C ALA A 286 -28.69 -13.85 12.97
N LEU A 287 -29.28 -12.85 12.32
CA LEU A 287 -30.24 -11.95 12.96
C LEU A 287 -31.59 -12.68 13.07
N SER A 288 -32.20 -12.62 14.25
CA SER A 288 -33.50 -13.24 14.51
C SER A 288 -34.25 -12.46 15.59
N ALA A 289 -35.52 -12.78 15.82
CA ALA A 289 -36.26 -12.24 16.96
C ALA A 289 -35.57 -12.55 18.30
N ALA A 290 -34.85 -13.67 18.38
CA ALA A 290 -34.06 -14.05 19.56
C ALA A 290 -32.71 -13.32 19.63
N ASN A 291 -32.12 -12.97 18.48
CA ASN A 291 -30.86 -12.21 18.37
C ASN A 291 -31.04 -10.99 17.46
N PRO A 292 -31.75 -9.93 17.92
CA PRO A 292 -32.09 -8.76 17.10
C PRO A 292 -30.95 -7.74 16.95
N VAL A 293 -29.76 -8.03 17.47
CA VAL A 293 -28.64 -7.09 17.51
C VAL A 293 -27.74 -7.30 16.29
N LEU A 294 -27.68 -6.30 15.42
CA LEU A 294 -26.66 -6.25 14.38
C LEU A 294 -25.40 -5.65 14.96
N THR A 295 -24.29 -6.35 14.75
CA THR A 295 -22.96 -5.87 15.11
C THR A 295 -22.09 -5.86 13.86
N VAL A 296 -21.40 -4.75 13.66
CA VAL A 296 -20.49 -4.56 12.53
C VAL A 296 -19.12 -4.13 13.06
N ARG A 297 -18.09 -4.53 12.33
CA ARG A 297 -16.73 -4.04 12.52
C ARG A 297 -16.40 -3.06 11.38
N VAL A 298 -15.87 -1.92 11.77
CA VAL A 298 -15.49 -0.82 10.88
C VAL A 298 -14.00 -0.54 11.07
N THR A 299 -13.23 -0.83 10.03
CA THR A 299 -11.76 -0.73 10.06
C THR A 299 -11.24 -0.02 8.81
N ASN A 300 -9.96 0.30 8.78
CA ASN A 300 -9.27 0.54 7.52
C ASN A 300 -8.95 -0.80 6.81
N VAL A 301 -8.27 -0.71 5.67
CA VAL A 301 -7.88 -1.87 4.84
C VAL A 301 -6.96 -2.87 5.54
N LEU A 302 -6.27 -2.47 6.61
CA LEU A 302 -5.39 -3.33 7.43
C LEU A 302 -6.08 -3.87 8.69
N GLY A 303 -7.41 -3.72 8.81
CA GLY A 303 -8.14 -4.21 9.98
C GLY A 303 -7.96 -3.34 11.24
N GLN A 304 -7.36 -2.16 11.12
CA GLN A 304 -7.12 -1.25 12.24
C GLN A 304 -8.33 -0.32 12.45
N SER A 305 -8.54 0.14 13.69
CA SER A 305 -9.61 1.07 14.01
C SER A 305 -9.42 2.43 13.31
N VAL A 306 -10.52 3.00 12.84
CA VAL A 306 -10.63 4.32 12.19
C VAL A 306 -11.38 5.34 13.05
N ALA A 307 -11.52 5.05 14.36
CA ALA A 307 -12.30 5.83 15.32
C ALA A 307 -11.74 7.25 15.58
N PRO A 308 -12.59 8.21 16.00
CA PRO A 308 -14.04 8.06 16.25
C PRO A 308 -14.87 8.11 14.96
N LEU A 309 -15.82 7.19 14.83
CA LEU A 309 -16.78 7.16 13.71
C LEU A 309 -18.22 7.16 14.23
N SER A 310 -19.09 7.83 13.48
CA SER A 310 -20.54 7.68 13.61
C SER A 310 -21.02 6.77 12.49
N VAL A 311 -21.63 5.64 12.87
CA VAL A 311 -22.14 4.65 11.92
C VAL A 311 -23.66 4.71 11.94
N THR A 312 -24.27 4.94 10.77
CA THR A 312 -25.71 4.93 10.58
C THR A 312 -26.03 3.99 9.43
N ILE A 313 -26.95 3.06 9.66
CA ILE A 313 -27.50 2.22 8.61
C ILE A 313 -28.54 3.05 7.87
N GLU A 314 -28.30 3.31 6.58
CA GLU A 314 -29.24 4.07 5.75
C GLU A 314 -30.58 3.33 5.58
N SER A 315 -30.53 2.03 5.27
CA SER A 315 -31.71 1.20 5.09
C SER A 315 -31.38 -0.28 5.25
N ALA A 316 -32.31 -1.04 5.81
CA ALA A 316 -32.35 -2.49 5.64
C ALA A 316 -33.59 -2.86 4.83
N LEU A 317 -33.43 -3.75 3.86
CA LEU A 317 -34.51 -4.17 2.96
C LEU A 317 -34.77 -5.66 3.14
N ARG A 318 -36.04 -6.05 3.11
CA ARG A 318 -36.41 -7.47 3.04
C ARG A 318 -36.06 -8.01 1.65
N LEU A 319 -35.51 -9.22 1.59
CA LEU A 319 -34.94 -9.73 0.34
C LEU A 319 -35.98 -10.04 -0.73
N ASP A 320 -37.15 -10.52 -0.30
CA ASP A 320 -38.27 -10.98 -1.11
C ASP A 320 -38.94 -9.84 -1.90
N ASP A 321 -39.22 -8.72 -1.24
CA ASP A 321 -40.01 -7.62 -1.82
C ASP A 321 -39.30 -6.27 -1.78
N LYS A 322 -38.04 -6.24 -1.35
CA LYS A 322 -37.20 -5.04 -1.22
C LYS A 322 -37.83 -3.94 -0.35
N LYS A 323 -38.84 -4.24 0.47
CA LYS A 323 -39.42 -3.26 1.38
C LYS A 323 -38.47 -2.95 2.51
N ALA A 324 -38.40 -1.68 2.88
CA ALA A 324 -37.58 -1.24 3.99
C ALA A 324 -38.11 -1.80 5.32
N ILE A 325 -37.26 -2.51 6.05
CA ILE A 325 -37.50 -2.98 7.42
C ILE A 325 -37.27 -1.83 8.40
N PHE A 326 -36.23 -1.02 8.16
CA PHE A 326 -35.97 0.23 8.86
C PHE A 326 -35.08 1.15 8.01
N GLN A 327 -35.02 2.42 8.37
CA GLN A 327 -34.19 3.43 7.73
C GLN A 327 -33.48 4.29 8.79
N LYS A 328 -32.29 4.81 8.45
CA LYS A 328 -31.52 5.77 9.25
C LYS A 328 -31.31 5.33 10.70
N LYS A 329 -30.92 4.08 10.92
CA LYS A 329 -30.70 3.52 12.26
C LYS A 329 -29.24 3.74 12.69
N PRO A 330 -28.96 4.56 13.73
CA PRO A 330 -27.60 4.71 14.25
C PRO A 330 -27.15 3.45 14.97
N LEU A 331 -25.86 3.14 14.87
CA LEU A 331 -25.18 2.14 15.68
C LEU A 331 -24.33 2.81 16.76
N ILE A 332 -24.19 2.14 17.90
CA ILE A 332 -23.45 2.62 19.06
C ILE A 332 -22.13 1.86 19.13
N GLY A 333 -21.03 2.57 19.37
CA GLY A 333 -19.72 1.94 19.56
C GLY A 333 -19.73 1.01 20.78
N VAL A 334 -19.13 -0.16 20.64
CA VAL A 334 -19.01 -1.13 21.73
C VAL A 334 -17.87 -0.75 22.66
N GLN A 335 -18.13 -0.76 23.97
CA GLN A 335 -17.10 -0.46 24.96
C GLN A 335 -15.96 -1.49 24.89
N GLY A 336 -14.73 -1.02 24.84
CA GLY A 336 -13.53 -1.88 24.79
C GLY A 336 -13.04 -2.25 23.38
N ASP A 337 -13.86 -2.05 22.33
CA ASP A 337 -13.41 -2.18 20.93
C ASP A 337 -13.94 -1.02 20.08
N PRO A 338 -13.13 0.03 19.82
CA PRO A 338 -13.54 1.20 19.08
C PRO A 338 -13.81 0.92 17.59
N SER A 339 -13.48 -0.27 17.09
CA SER A 339 -13.79 -0.69 15.72
C SER A 339 -15.18 -1.33 15.60
N VAL A 340 -15.84 -1.66 16.70
CA VAL A 340 -17.10 -2.40 16.69
C VAL A 340 -18.27 -1.49 17.04
N CYS A 341 -19.32 -1.55 16.23
CA CYS A 341 -20.57 -0.84 16.45
C CYS A 341 -21.73 -1.82 16.46
N SER A 342 -22.69 -1.63 17.37
CA SER A 342 -23.87 -2.49 17.48
C SER A 342 -25.16 -1.69 17.60
N GLY A 343 -26.26 -2.32 17.23
CA GLY A 343 -27.58 -1.70 17.30
C GLY A 343 -28.70 -2.71 17.23
N LEU A 344 -29.74 -2.47 18.02
CA LEU A 344 -30.96 -3.25 18.00
C LEU A 344 -31.74 -2.93 16.72
N LEU A 345 -31.86 -3.93 15.84
CA LEU A 345 -32.79 -3.91 14.72
C LEU A 345 -34.13 -4.44 15.28
N GLY A 346 -35.22 -3.70 15.10
CA GLY A 346 -36.47 -3.86 15.86
C GLY A 346 -37.01 -5.29 16.02
N ARG A 347 -37.88 -5.48 17.01
CA ARG A 347 -38.68 -6.70 17.19
C ARG A 347 -39.71 -6.84 16.08
#